data_AF-A0A4W5RA34-F1
#
_entry.id   AF-A0A4W5RA34-F1
#
_cell.length_a   1.000
_cell.length_b   1.000
_cell.length_c   1.000
_cell.angle_alpha   90.00
_cell.angle_beta   90.00
_cell.angle_gamma   90.00
#
_symmetry.space_group_name_H-M   'P 1'
#
loop_
_entity.id
_entity.type
_entity.pdbx_description
1 polymer ?
#
loop_
_entity_poly.entity_id
_entity_poly.type
_entity_poly.pdbx_seq_one_letter_code
_entity_poly.pdbx_strand_id
1 'polypeptide(L)'
;MSTSTSLPNSPDTQPGEPEAPKPKNISLEKGSDGLGFSIVGGFGSPHGDLPIYIKTVFSKGAAAVDGRLKRGDQILSVNGESLEGATHELAVAILKRQRGAVTLEVLS
;
A
#
# COMPACT_ATOMS: atom_id res chain seq x y z
N MET A 1 14.95 30.89 -48.02
CA MET A 1 15.86 31.75 -47.22
C MET A 1 15.53 31.46 -45.77
N SER A 2 16.28 30.58 -45.11
CA SER A 2 17.43 30.95 -44.24
C SER A 2 16.91 31.71 -43.01
N THR A 3 17.10 31.32 -41.76
CA THR A 3 18.16 30.52 -41.10
C THR A 3 17.74 30.21 -39.66
N SER A 4 18.21 29.07 -39.14
CA SER A 4 18.88 28.84 -37.83
C SER A 4 18.28 29.47 -36.55
N THR A 5 18.18 28.75 -35.43
CA THR A 5 19.30 28.45 -34.51
C THR A 5 18.70 27.67 -33.32
N SER A 6 18.95 26.37 -33.17
CA SER A 6 19.93 25.71 -32.29
C SER A 6 19.36 25.20 -30.95
N LEU A 7 19.67 23.92 -30.70
CA LEU A 7 19.56 23.10 -29.47
C LEU A 7 20.39 23.72 -28.29
N PRO A 8 20.55 23.13 -27.07
CA PRO A 8 19.99 21.89 -26.48
C PRO A 8 19.56 22.02 -24.97
N ASN A 9 18.99 20.93 -24.43
CA ASN A 9 19.10 20.40 -23.05
C ASN A 9 18.85 21.31 -21.83
N SER A 10 17.89 20.90 -20.99
CA SER A 10 18.11 20.64 -19.56
C SER A 10 17.05 19.66 -19.07
N PRO A 11 17.40 18.55 -18.36
CA PRO A 11 16.41 17.84 -17.58
C PRO A 11 15.95 18.81 -16.51
N ASP A 12 14.68 19.20 -16.59
CA ASP A 12 14.02 20.04 -15.61
C ASP A 12 14.26 19.43 -14.23
N THR A 13 15.20 20.03 -13.50
CA THR A 13 15.51 19.67 -12.13
C THR A 13 14.35 20.23 -11.33
N GLN A 14 13.30 19.42 -11.15
CA GLN A 14 12.17 19.80 -10.31
C GLN A 14 12.69 20.12 -8.91
N PRO A 15 12.53 21.36 -8.43
CA PRO A 15 13.02 21.76 -7.13
C PRO A 15 12.07 21.22 -6.05
N GLY A 16 12.50 20.16 -5.36
CA GLY A 16 12.22 19.96 -3.93
C GLY A 16 10.76 20.03 -3.49
N GLU A 17 9.82 19.41 -4.22
CA GLU A 17 8.61 18.92 -3.53
C GLU A 17 9.09 17.88 -2.50
N PRO A 18 8.68 17.96 -1.22
CA PRO A 18 8.99 16.89 -0.28
C PRO A 18 8.44 15.63 -0.93
N GLU A 19 9.32 14.69 -1.32
CA GLU A 19 8.90 13.44 -1.95
C GLU A 19 7.91 12.78 -0.99
N ALA A 20 6.61 12.99 -1.25
CA ALA A 20 5.57 12.35 -0.49
C ALA A 20 5.86 10.86 -0.60
N PRO A 21 5.80 10.11 0.52
CA PRO A 21 6.11 8.69 0.50
C PRO A 21 5.30 8.04 -0.63
N LYS A 22 6.01 7.44 -1.59
CA LYS A 22 5.36 6.84 -2.76
C LYS A 22 4.70 5.55 -2.31
N PRO A 23 3.40 5.35 -2.62
CA PRO A 23 2.75 4.07 -2.40
C PRO A 23 3.52 2.93 -3.07
N LYS A 24 3.54 1.76 -2.44
CA LYS A 24 4.19 0.54 -2.92
C LYS A 24 3.14 -0.52 -3.18
N ASN A 25 3.23 -1.19 -4.33
CA ASN A 25 2.37 -2.34 -4.62
C ASN A 25 3.08 -3.64 -4.23
N ILE A 26 2.45 -4.40 -3.34
CA ILE A 26 2.92 -5.69 -2.85
C ILE A 26 1.89 -6.74 -3.24
N SER A 27 2.26 -7.65 -4.15
CA SER A 27 1.40 -8.78 -4.50
C SER A 27 1.78 -9.98 -3.65
N LEU A 28 0.81 -10.50 -2.90
CA LEU A 28 0.95 -11.66 -2.02
C LEU A 28 0.02 -12.77 -2.49
N GLU A 29 0.49 -14.01 -2.48
CA GLU A 29 -0.38 -15.16 -2.69
C GLU A 29 -1.06 -15.55 -1.37
N LYS A 30 -2.40 -15.52 -1.36
CA LYS A 30 -3.17 -15.91 -0.19
C LYS A 30 -3.18 -17.43 -0.04
N GLY A 31 -2.47 -17.91 0.98
CA GLY A 31 -2.43 -19.33 1.35
C GLY A 31 -3.64 -19.78 2.18
N SER A 32 -3.57 -21.02 2.70
CA SER A 32 -4.57 -21.63 3.59
C SER A 32 -4.86 -20.78 4.82
N ASP A 33 -3.82 -20.21 5.41
CA ASP A 33 -3.88 -19.39 6.62
C ASP A 33 -4.09 -17.89 6.32
N GLY A 34 -4.34 -17.53 5.06
CA GLY A 34 -4.55 -16.17 4.60
C GLY A 34 -3.26 -15.46 4.16
N LEU A 35 -3.23 -14.14 4.36
CA LEU A 35 -2.14 -13.27 3.87
C LEU A 35 -0.96 -13.16 4.85
N GLY A 36 -1.10 -13.65 6.09
CA GLY A 36 0.01 -13.68 7.03
C GLY A 36 0.28 -12.39 7.79
N PHE A 37 -0.72 -11.52 7.96
CA PHE A 37 -0.60 -10.33 8.80
C PHE A 37 -1.91 -10.01 9.53
N SER A 38 -1.84 -9.15 10.55
CA SER A 38 -2.97 -8.56 11.24
C SER A 38 -3.05 -7.07 11.00
N ILE A 39 -4.26 -6.52 10.97
CA ILE A 39 -4.49 -5.09 10.81
C ILE A 39 -5.06 -4.43 12.07
N VAL A 40 -4.88 -3.12 12.18
CA VAL A 40 -5.50 -2.22 13.18
C VAL A 40 -5.99 -0.95 12.49
N GLY A 41 -6.71 -0.12 13.25
CA GLY A 41 -7.33 1.10 12.74
C GLY A 41 -8.63 0.81 12.01
N GLY A 42 -9.04 1.74 11.18
CA GLY A 42 -10.33 1.82 10.52
C GLY A 42 -11.15 3.00 11.05
N PHE A 43 -12.03 3.50 10.20
CA PHE A 43 -13.00 4.53 10.58
C PHE A 43 -13.91 4.02 11.70
N GLY A 44 -14.11 4.84 12.74
CA GLY A 44 -14.86 4.46 13.94
C GLY A 44 -14.19 3.40 14.82
N SER A 45 -12.88 3.16 14.71
CA SER A 45 -12.18 2.25 15.61
C SER A 45 -12.14 2.81 17.05
N PRO A 46 -11.89 1.97 18.09
CA PRO A 46 -11.80 2.44 19.48
C PRO A 46 -10.71 3.51 19.73
N HIS A 47 -9.80 3.69 18.78
CA HIS A 47 -8.71 4.67 18.83
C HIS A 47 -8.99 5.90 17.95
N GLY A 48 -10.21 6.03 17.42
CA GLY A 48 -10.64 7.07 16.50
C GLY A 48 -10.59 6.65 15.03
N ASP A 49 -10.73 7.64 14.15
CA ASP A 49 -10.70 7.48 12.69
C ASP A 49 -9.25 7.37 12.22
N LEU A 50 -8.71 6.16 12.31
CA LEU A 50 -7.36 5.84 11.88
C LEU A 50 -7.39 5.09 10.54
N PRO A 51 -6.41 5.30 9.64
CA PRO A 51 -6.21 4.43 8.49
C PRO A 51 -5.98 2.96 8.89
N ILE A 52 -6.06 2.07 7.91
CA ILE A 52 -5.78 0.65 8.12
C ILE A 52 -4.26 0.44 8.14
N TYR A 53 -3.72 -0.04 9.26
CA TYR A 53 -2.28 -0.30 9.42
C TYR A 53 -2.00 -1.77 9.68
N ILE A 54 -0.81 -2.22 9.29
CA ILE A 54 -0.27 -3.54 9.65
C ILE A 54 0.15 -3.54 11.11
N LYS A 55 -0.56 -4.30 11.94
CA LYS A 55 -0.22 -4.53 13.36
C LYS A 55 0.94 -5.50 13.51
N THR A 56 0.91 -6.59 12.77
CA THR A 56 1.84 -7.71 12.93
C THR A 56 1.96 -8.48 11.64
N VAL A 57 3.17 -8.80 11.23
CA VAL A 57 3.46 -9.72 10.13
C VAL A 57 3.90 -11.05 10.75
N PHE A 58 3.20 -12.14 10.43
CA PHE A 58 3.44 -13.45 11.01
C PHE A 58 4.57 -14.16 10.26
N SER A 59 5.60 -14.62 10.96
CA SER A 59 6.84 -15.18 10.40
C SER A 59 6.68 -16.38 9.46
N LYS A 60 5.50 -17.01 9.40
CA LYS A 60 5.17 -18.14 8.52
C LYS A 60 4.14 -17.79 7.44
N GLY A 61 3.68 -16.55 7.38
CA GLY A 61 2.65 -16.11 6.46
C GLY A 61 3.20 -15.55 5.15
N ALA A 62 2.35 -15.45 4.13
CA ALA A 62 2.74 -14.96 2.79
C ALA A 62 3.45 -13.60 2.84
N ALA A 63 2.96 -12.67 3.66
CA ALA A 63 3.59 -11.37 3.87
C ALA A 63 5.03 -11.44 4.42
N ALA A 64 5.33 -12.39 5.32
CA ALA A 64 6.68 -12.58 5.84
C ALA A 64 7.61 -13.23 4.83
N VAL A 65 7.09 -14.17 4.03
CA VAL A 65 7.84 -14.84 2.97
C VAL A 65 8.24 -13.86 1.87
N ASP A 66 7.33 -12.94 1.50
CA ASP A 66 7.62 -11.86 0.56
C ASP A 66 8.59 -10.82 1.15
N GLY A 67 8.43 -10.50 2.44
CA GLY A 67 9.36 -9.65 3.20
C GLY A 67 9.28 -8.15 2.92
N ARG A 68 8.47 -7.72 1.93
CA ARG A 68 8.27 -6.28 1.64
C ARG A 68 7.28 -5.62 2.59
N LEU A 69 6.29 -6.36 3.10
CA LEU A 69 5.29 -5.86 4.03
C LEU A 69 5.82 -5.89 5.47
N LYS A 70 5.66 -4.78 6.19
CA LYS A 70 6.18 -4.59 7.55
C LYS A 70 5.12 -4.07 8.49
N ARG A 71 5.34 -4.28 9.80
CA ARG A 71 4.54 -3.64 10.85
C ARG A 71 4.67 -2.13 10.72
N GLY A 72 3.54 -1.43 10.80
CA GLY A 72 3.46 0.02 10.66
C GLY A 72 3.12 0.49 9.26
N ASP A 73 3.22 -0.37 8.23
CA ASP A 73 2.77 -0.01 6.89
C ASP A 73 1.26 0.28 6.90
N GLN A 74 0.85 1.34 6.21
CA GLN A 74 -0.56 1.67 5.97
C GLN A 74 -1.04 0.94 4.72
N ILE A 75 -2.18 0.26 4.78
CA ILE A 75 -2.82 -0.29 3.58
C ILE A 75 -3.77 0.78 3.01
N LEU A 76 -3.50 1.20 1.78
CA LEU A 76 -4.32 2.14 1.02
C LEU A 76 -5.40 1.41 0.23
N SER A 77 -5.06 0.31 -0.43
CA SER A 77 -6.00 -0.46 -1.24
C SER A 77 -5.65 -1.94 -1.31
N VAL A 78 -6.65 -2.77 -1.64
CA VAL A 78 -6.55 -4.22 -1.79
C VAL A 78 -7.17 -4.63 -3.12
N ASN A 79 -6.35 -5.11 -4.06
CA ASN A 79 -6.74 -5.43 -5.44
C ASN A 79 -7.46 -4.25 -6.14
N GLY A 80 -7.04 -3.02 -5.84
CA GLY A 80 -7.67 -1.79 -6.34
C GLY A 80 -8.91 -1.34 -5.57
N GLU A 81 -9.38 -2.09 -4.56
CA GLU A 81 -10.44 -1.67 -3.64
C GLU A 81 -9.84 -0.79 -2.54
N SER A 82 -10.13 0.51 -2.54
CA SER A 82 -9.60 1.46 -1.56
C SER A 82 -10.12 1.15 -0.15
N LEU A 83 -9.22 1.24 0.84
CA LEU A 83 -9.51 1.14 2.26
C LEU A 83 -9.52 2.52 2.95
N GLU A 84 -9.37 3.61 2.20
CA GLU A 84 -9.47 4.95 2.74
C GLU A 84 -10.88 5.20 3.29
N GLY A 85 -10.97 5.60 4.56
CA GLY A 85 -12.25 5.75 5.26
C GLY A 85 -13.01 4.45 5.52
N ALA A 86 -12.44 3.28 5.23
CA ALA A 86 -13.07 2.00 5.53
C ALA A 86 -13.08 1.75 7.04
N THR A 87 -14.19 1.18 7.54
CA THR A 87 -14.24 0.68 8.90
C THR A 87 -13.32 -0.53 9.07
N HIS A 88 -12.94 -0.83 10.31
CA HIS A 88 -12.12 -2.01 10.61
C HIS A 88 -12.75 -3.29 10.04
N GLU A 89 -14.05 -3.46 10.25
CA GLU A 89 -14.81 -4.63 9.80
C GLU A 89 -14.84 -4.73 8.28
N LEU A 90 -15.03 -3.61 7.59
CA LEU A 90 -15.03 -3.57 6.13
C LEU A 90 -13.65 -3.96 5.57
N ALA A 91 -12.58 -3.38 6.11
CA ALA A 91 -11.21 -3.72 5.71
C ALA A 91 -10.90 -5.22 5.91
N VAL A 92 -11.31 -5.78 7.06
CA VAL A 92 -11.19 -7.21 7.34
C VAL A 92 -12.01 -8.03 6.34
N ALA A 93 -13.25 -7.62 6.03
CA ALA A 93 -14.12 -8.32 5.09
C ALA A 93 -13.51 -8.34 3.67
N ILE A 94 -12.94 -7.22 3.23
CA ILE A 94 -12.26 -7.10 1.92
C ILE A 94 -11.09 -8.07 1.85
N LEU A 95 -10.18 -8.02 2.83
CA LEU A 95 -9.00 -8.92 2.90
C LEU A 95 -9.40 -10.40 2.99
N LYS A 96 -10.45 -10.72 3.74
CA LYS A 96 -10.97 -12.09 3.88
C LYS A 96 -11.63 -12.60 2.61
N ARG A 97 -12.31 -11.74 1.84
CA ARG A 97 -12.98 -12.11 0.58
C ARG A 97 -12.00 -12.40 -0.57
N GLN A 98 -10.83 -11.75 -0.59
CA GLN A 98 -9.83 -11.97 -1.64
C GLN A 98 -9.39 -13.44 -1.71
N ARG A 99 -8.99 -13.92 -2.89
CA ARG A 99 -8.48 -15.28 -3.12
C ARG A 99 -7.35 -15.26 -4.14
N GLY A 100 -6.42 -16.21 -4.04
CA GLY A 100 -5.26 -16.27 -4.94
C GLY A 100 -4.32 -15.09 -4.72
N ALA A 101 -3.90 -14.43 -5.80
CA ALA A 101 -3.03 -13.26 -5.73
C ALA A 101 -3.78 -12.01 -5.23
N VAL A 102 -3.23 -11.35 -4.22
CA VAL A 102 -3.77 -10.14 -3.60
C VAL A 102 -2.74 -9.04 -3.68
N THR A 103 -3.04 -7.99 -4.44
CA THR A 103 -2.19 -6.81 -4.56
C THR A 103 -2.58 -5.79 -3.50
N LEU A 104 -1.69 -5.52 -2.57
CA LEU A 104 -1.84 -4.49 -1.55
C LEU A 104 -1.10 -3.25 -2.04
N GLU A 105 -1.75 -2.10 -1.96
CA GLU A 105 -1.08 -0.81 -2.06
C GLU A 105 -0.80 -0.30 -0.66
N VAL A 106 0.46 -0.07 -0.33
CA VAL A 106 0.87 0.30 1.02
C VAL A 106 1.76 1.53 1.06
N LEU A 107 1.67 2.28 2.15
CA LEU A 107 2.55 3.39 2.48
C LEU A 107 3.46 2.96 3.64
N SER A 108 4.78 3.06 3.46
CA SER A 108 5.79 2.77 4.50
C SER A 108 6.31 4.02 5.18
#